data_AF-A0A4Y1Z6F0-F1
#
_entry.id   AF-A0A4Y1Z6F0-F1
#
_cell.length_a   1.000
_cell.length_b   1.000
_cell.length_c   1.000
_cell.angle_alpha   90.00
_cell.angle_beta   90.00
_cell.angle_gamma   90.00
#
_symmetry.space_group_name_H-M   'P 1'
#
loop_
_entity.id
_entity.type
_entity.pdbx_description
1 polymer ?
#
loop_
_entity_poly.entity_id
_entity_poly.type
_entity_poly.pdbx_seq_one_letter_code
_entity_poly.pdbx_strand_id
1 'polypeptide(L)' 'MVIAPLTGNSMSKFANAQTDSPVLMAAKATLRNGSPVVLGISTNDGLGLNLQNIAKLIVAKIFILFLSVRMIR' A
#
# COMPACT_ATOMS: atom_id res chain seq x y z
N MET A 1 -4.22 -7.06 8.95
CA MET A 1 -2.74 -6.95 8.83
C MET A 1 -2.36 -5.48 8.75
N VAL A 2 -1.28 -5.07 9.39
CA VAL A 2 -0.76 -3.69 9.35
C VAL A 2 0.59 -3.69 8.65
N ILE A 3 0.79 -2.80 7.67
CA ILE A 3 2.09 -2.59 7.03
C ILE A 3 2.50 -1.13 7.22
N ALA A 4 3.48 -0.89 8.09
CA ALA A 4 4.09 0.42 8.30
C ALA A 4 5.58 0.22 8.70
N PRO A 5 6.54 0.91 8.05
CA PRO A 5 6.38 1.82 6.92
C PRO A 5 6.22 1.07 5.59
N LEU A 6 5.24 1.49 4.78
CA LEU A 6 5.06 1.01 3.43
C LEU A 6 5.69 2.00 2.45
N THR A 7 6.81 1.60 1.83
CA THR A 7 7.56 2.41 0.86
C THR A 7 6.87 2.47 -0.49
N GLY A 8 7.18 3.48 -1.30
CA GLY A 8 6.60 3.66 -2.63
C GLY A 8 6.77 2.46 -3.57
N ASN A 9 7.90 1.76 -3.50
CA ASN A 9 8.15 0.56 -4.32
C ASN A 9 7.21 -0.60 -3.91
N SER A 10 7.15 -0.91 -2.61
CA SER A 10 6.24 -1.95 -2.09
C SER A 10 4.78 -1.62 -2.39
N MET A 11 4.41 -0.34 -2.35
CA MET A 11 3.08 0.13 -2.73
C MET A 11 2.76 -0.11 -4.19
N SER A 12 3.69 0.21 -5.09
CA SER A 12 3.50 0.02 -6.53
C SER A 12 3.32 -1.46 -6.87
N LYS A 13 4.16 -2.32 -6.29
CA LYS A 13 4.04 -3.78 -6.42
C LYS A 13 2.69 -4.27 -5.90
N PHE A 14 2.29 -3.78 -4.74
CA PHE A 14 1.02 -4.17 -4.12
C PHE A 14 -0.20 -3.72 -4.92
N ALA A 15 -0.20 -2.49 -5.42
CA ALA A 15 -1.26 -1.95 -6.29
C ALA A 15 -1.38 -2.72 -7.62
N ASN A 16 -0.28 -3.32 -8.09
CA ASN A 16 -0.24 -4.19 -9.27
C ASN A 16 -0.36 -5.68 -8.94
N ALA A 17 -0.76 -6.03 -7.70
CA ALA A 17 -0.96 -7.41 -7.23
C ALA A 17 0.28 -8.33 -7.30
N GLN A 18 1.48 -7.76 -7.37
CA GLN A 18 2.74 -8.50 -7.30
C GLN A 18 3.03 -8.93 -5.86
N THR A 19 3.55 -10.15 -5.67
CA THR A 19 3.79 -10.75 -4.34
C THR A 19 5.19 -11.31 -4.21
N ASP A 20 6.18 -10.49 -4.58
CA ASP A 20 7.59 -10.90 -4.60
C ASP A 20 8.27 -10.77 -3.22
N SER A 21 7.51 -10.36 -2.20
CA SER A 21 7.98 -10.19 -0.83
C SER A 21 7.04 -10.88 0.15
N PRO A 22 7.55 -11.46 1.25
CA PRO A 22 6.74 -12.07 2.30
C PRO A 22 5.64 -11.13 2.83
N VAL A 23 5.93 -9.83 2.92
CA VAL A 23 4.97 -8.81 3.39
C VAL A 23 3.79 -8.66 2.42
N LEU A 24 4.07 -8.66 1.11
CA LEU A 24 3.03 -8.55 0.07
C LEU A 24 2.21 -9.83 -0.03
N MET A 25 2.85 -10.99 0.13
CA MET A 25 2.18 -12.28 0.17
C MET A 25 1.25 -12.39 1.39
N ALA A 26 1.71 -11.97 2.57
CA ALA A 26 0.89 -11.95 3.79
C ALA A 26 -0.29 -10.97 3.68
N ALA A 27 -0.09 -9.81 3.04
CA ALA A 27 -1.18 -8.88 2.76
C ALA A 27 -2.22 -9.49 1.83
N LYS A 28 -1.80 -10.16 0.75
CA LYS A 28 -2.71 -10.85 -0.17
C LYS A 28 -3.46 -12.01 0.51
N ALA A 29 -2.81 -12.77 1.38
CA ALA A 29 -3.46 -13.81 2.17
C ALA A 29 -4.52 -13.22 3.13
N THR A 30 -4.22 -12.08 3.75
CA THR A 30 -5.17 -11.36 4.62
C THR A 30 -6.41 -10.90 3.84
N LEU A 31 -6.22 -10.38 2.62
CA LEU A 31 -7.31 -9.99 1.71
C LEU A 31 -8.15 -11.19 1.26
N ARG A 32 -7.51 -12.34 1.02
CA ARG A 32 -8.22 -13.58 0.68
C ARG A 32 -9.15 -14.04 1.79
N ASN A 33 -8.81 -13.75 3.05
CA ASN A 33 -9.64 -14.04 4.21
C ASN A 33 -10.71 -12.98 4.49
N GLY A 34 -10.88 -11.99 3.60
CA GLY A 34 -11.84 -10.89 3.76
C GLY A 34 -11.52 -9.94 4.92
N SER A 35 -10.33 -10.04 5.51
CA SER A 35 -9.91 -9.22 6.63
C SER A 35 -9.27 -7.92 6.14
N PRO A 36 -9.52 -6.78 6.82
CA PRO A 36 -8.97 -5.50 6.41
C PRO A 36 -7.45 -5.44 6.55
N VAL A 37 -6.82 -4.71 5.62
CA VAL A 37 -5.37 -4.43 5.66
C VAL A 37 -5.17 -2.93 5.83
N VAL A 38 -4.41 -2.57 6.86
CA VAL A 38 -4.04 -1.18 7.17
C VAL A 38 -2.68 -0.90 6.54
N LEU A 39 -2.59 0.15 5.71
CA LEU A 39 -1.37 0.54 5.00
C LEU A 39 -0.89 1.90 5.50
N GLY A 40 0.22 1.92 6.22
CA GLY A 40 0.93 3.13 6.63
C GLY A 40 1.93 3.55 5.56
N ILE A 41 1.48 4.32 4.59
CA ILE A 41 2.30 4.75 3.44
C ILE A 41 3.26 5.84 3.89
N SER A 42 4.55 5.62 3.63
CA SER A 42 5.61 6.60 3.84
C SER A 42 6.46 6.65 2.58
N THR A 43 6.18 7.63 1.73
CA THR A 43 6.90 7.85 0.48
C THR A 43 6.95 9.34 0.16
N ASN A 44 8.07 9.77 -0.39
CA ASN A 44 8.32 11.12 -0.92
C ASN A 44 7.53 11.37 -2.22
N ASP A 45 7.39 10.37 -3.08
CA ASP A 45 6.71 10.51 -4.38
C ASP A 45 5.18 10.28 -4.32
N GLY A 46 4.58 10.40 -3.13
CA GLY A 46 3.19 10.00 -2.89
C GLY A 46 2.18 10.76 -3.74
N LEU A 47 2.44 12.03 -4.02
CA LEU A 47 1.60 12.89 -4.87
C LEU A 47 2.02 12.92 -6.34
N GLY A 48 3.11 12.24 -6.70
CA GLY A 48 3.63 12.16 -8.06
C GLY A 48 3.22 10.89 -8.77
N LEU A 49 4.19 10.14 -9.28
CA LEU A 49 3.97 8.88 -10.02
C LEU A 49 3.25 7.81 -9.21
N ASN A 50 3.39 7.87 -7.88
CA ASN A 50 2.79 6.89 -6.97
C ASN A 50 1.35 7.20 -6.59
N LEU A 51 0.81 8.37 -6.97
CA LEU A 51 -0.57 8.77 -6.70
C LEU A 51 -1.59 7.85 -7.37
N GLN A 52 -1.29 7.36 -8.58
CA GLN A 52 -2.17 6.42 -9.29
C GLN A 52 -2.28 5.08 -8.56
N ASN A 53 -1.17 4.62 -7.95
CA ASN A 53 -1.14 3.38 -7.18
C ASN A 53 -1.91 3.54 -5.86
N ILE A 54 -1.80 4.70 -5.23
CA ILE A 54 -2.61 5.06 -4.04
C ILE A 54 -4.09 5.08 -4.40
N ALA A 55 -4.47 5.75 -5.50
CA ALA A 55 -5.87 5.84 -5.93
C ALA A 55 -6.47 4.44 -6.19
N LYS A 56 -5.74 3.53 -6.84
CA LYS A 56 -6.16 2.13 -7.02
C LYS A 56 -6.42 1.43 -5.69
N LEU A 57 -5.55 1.63 -4.70
CA LEU A 57 -5.69 1.02 -3.37
C LEU A 57 -6.84 1.66 -2.56
N ILE A 58 -7.13 2.95 -2.74
CA ILE A 58 -8.29 3.62 -2.09
C ILE A 58 -9.62 3.09 -2.62
N VAL A 59 -9.72 2.87 -3.94
CA VAL A 59 -10.94 2.33 -4.56
C VAL A 59 -11.19 0.88 -4.14
N ALA A 60 -10.14 0.13 -3.82
CA ALA A 60 -10.27 -1.24 -3.34
C ALA A 60 -10.83 -1.27 -1.90
N LYS A 61 -12.05 -1.82 -1.78
CA LYS A 61 -13.00 -1.77 -0.65
C LYS A 61 -12.49 -2.26 0.74
N ILE A 62 -11.26 -2.75 0.85
CA ILE A 62 -10.74 -3.49 2.02
C ILE A 62 -9.50 -2.81 2.64
N PHE A 63 -9.02 -1.71 2.06
CA PHE A 63 -7.83 -1.01 2.54
C PHE A 63 -8.17 0.17 3.44
N ILE A 64 -7.53 0.20 4.61
CA ILE A 64 -7.53 1.37 5.50
C ILE A 64 -6.17 2.04 5.34
N LEU A 65 -6.12 3.13 4.57
CA LEU A 65 -4.89 3.87 4.31
C LEU A 65 -4.61 4.90 5.40
N PHE A 66 -3.38 4.91 5.89
CA PHE A 66 -2.80 6.02 6.65
C PHE A 66 -1.65 6.61 5.84
N LEU A 67 -1.87 7.79 5.28
CA LEU A 67 -0.90 8.46 4.40
C LEU A 67 -0.03 9.41 5.22
N SER A 68 1.25 9.09 5.38
CA SER A 68 2.24 10.01 5.90
C SER A 68 3.13 10.48 4.75
N VAL A 69 2.67 11.52 4.02
CA VAL A 69 3.48 12.15 2.98
C VAL A 69 4.56 12.99 3.67
N ARG A 70 5.79 12.53 3.56
CA ARG A 70 6.94 13.34 3.95
C ARG A 70 7.34 14.17 2.73
N MET A 71 6.81 15.39 2.64
CA MET A 71 7.21 16.38 1.64
C MET A 71 8.64 16.82 1.99
N ILE A 72 9.63 16.05 1.51
CA ILE A 72 11.02 16.48 1.53
C ILE A 72 11.12 17.61 0.51
N ARG A 73 11.61 18.77 0.97
CA ARG A 73 11.96 19.91 0.12
C ARG A 73 12.94 19.52 -0.97
#